data_AF-A0A956SSC5-F1
#
_entry.id   AF-A0A956SSC5-F1
#
_cell.length_a   1.000
_cell.length_b   1.000
_cell.length_c   1.000
_cell.angle_alpha   90.00
_cell.angle_beta   90.00
_cell.angle_gamma   90.00
#
_symmetry.space_group_name_H-M   'P 1'
#
loop_
_entity.id
_entity.type
_entity.pdbx_description
1 polymer ?
#
loop_
_entity_poly.entity_id
_entity_poly.type
_entity_poly.pdbx_seq_one_letter_code
_entity_poly.pdbx_strand_id
1 'polypeptide(L)'
;MLKVKSIYRAIFFLLLLYPYVVFAYKAMTIVPVADCYEFPLQDNFNVHEYDGPGVSEDTKNEKNPRCYQLLFNETVDVIEQKGDYLCVAIPHILYCGNGRGDLKNSFWIHKGSVISLKNIQKKEVLIKYIPQPIISSYQDLALCNKGVVTLTMPFYDPVTQKHYSAGTRFVQVNQANSTCNHIYTCNTHHILVWILDTKNWQWEYTSIPKNICITYCGKKTQKERIVDFVRLIRTWANQTTGFIPYVWGGASFCYTMHTKQKHPYQVYCGFDCSCLVSRAAQICGIPYFLKNTATIGCILTPLRFDQKIKSGDLLWWFGHVMVVSSVEDNLLIHARGYGSGYGILHETPLKEVFKDVVTYDDLRMSWLQRKPLRVLNKQGNVCAKIDIFNFYSLTY
;
A
#
# COMPACT_ATOMS: atom_id res chain seq x y z
N MET A 1 -22.47 -28.70 -49.65
CA MET A 1 -22.69 -29.23 -48.27
C MET A 1 -21.48 -29.09 -47.33
N LEU A 2 -20.22 -29.28 -47.76
CA LEU A 2 -19.05 -29.24 -46.87
C LEU A 2 -18.78 -27.88 -46.19
N LYS A 3 -19.03 -26.75 -46.88
CA LYS A 3 -18.86 -25.39 -46.31
C LYS A 3 -19.82 -25.10 -45.14
N VAL A 4 -21.02 -25.65 -45.17
CA VAL A 4 -22.06 -25.43 -44.14
C VAL A 4 -21.66 -26.12 -42.83
N LYS A 5 -21.10 -27.34 -42.87
CA LYS A 5 -20.62 -28.05 -41.69
C LYS A 5 -19.43 -27.35 -40.99
N SER A 6 -18.60 -26.63 -41.74
CA SER A 6 -17.48 -25.86 -41.20
C SER A 6 -17.95 -24.66 -40.36
N ILE A 7 -18.97 -23.94 -40.85
CA ILE A 7 -19.53 -22.76 -40.16
C ILE A 7 -20.18 -23.16 -38.82
N TYR A 8 -20.96 -24.24 -38.78
CA TYR A 8 -21.57 -24.70 -37.53
C TYR A 8 -20.54 -25.15 -36.49
N ARG A 9 -19.43 -25.78 -36.92
CA ARG A 9 -18.33 -26.11 -36.00
C ARG A 9 -17.67 -24.84 -35.45
N ALA A 10 -17.40 -23.84 -36.27
CA ALA A 10 -16.83 -22.57 -35.82
C ALA A 10 -17.75 -21.84 -34.84
N ILE A 11 -19.06 -21.77 -35.13
CA ILE A 11 -20.06 -21.16 -34.23
C ILE A 11 -20.14 -21.94 -32.91
N PHE A 12 -20.15 -23.27 -32.95
CA PHE A 12 -20.15 -24.10 -31.76
C PHE A 12 -18.90 -23.89 -30.91
N PHE A 13 -17.71 -23.82 -31.52
CA PHE A 13 -16.47 -23.49 -30.81
C PHE A 13 -16.49 -22.08 -30.22
N LEU A 14 -17.00 -21.07 -30.93
CA LEU A 14 -17.14 -19.71 -30.40
C LEU A 14 -18.13 -19.64 -29.23
N LEU A 15 -19.25 -20.39 -29.30
CA LEU A 15 -20.22 -20.49 -28.21
C LEU A 15 -19.67 -21.24 -27.00
N LEU A 16 -18.81 -22.25 -27.21
CA LEU A 16 -18.10 -22.94 -26.13
C LEU A 16 -17.05 -22.05 -25.47
N LEU A 17 -16.45 -21.11 -26.20
CA LEU A 17 -15.48 -20.16 -25.66
C LEU A 17 -16.14 -18.96 -24.96
N TYR A 18 -17.38 -18.60 -25.33
CA TYR A 18 -18.12 -17.46 -24.77
C TYR A 18 -18.20 -17.42 -23.23
N PRO A 19 -18.53 -18.51 -22.50
CA PRO A 19 -18.62 -18.46 -21.04
C PRO A 19 -17.26 -18.26 -20.36
N TYR A 20 -16.14 -18.40 -21.07
CA TYR A 20 -14.80 -18.23 -20.54
C TYR A 20 -14.21 -16.85 -20.81
N VAL A 21 -14.89 -16.00 -21.59
CA VAL A 21 -14.44 -14.62 -21.82
C VAL A 21 -14.97 -13.74 -20.70
N VAL A 22 -14.15 -13.54 -19.67
CA VAL A 22 -14.38 -12.47 -18.70
C VAL A 22 -14.07 -11.16 -19.41
N PHE A 23 -15.12 -10.39 -19.73
CA PHE A 23 -14.93 -9.02 -20.19
C PHE A 23 -14.30 -8.20 -19.06
N ALA A 24 -13.25 -7.46 -19.36
CA ALA A 24 -12.63 -6.59 -18.36
C ALA A 24 -13.66 -5.57 -17.81
N TYR A 25 -13.72 -5.41 -16.49
CA TYR A 25 -14.65 -4.47 -15.86
C TYR A 25 -14.06 -3.81 -14.62
N LYS A 26 -14.55 -2.62 -14.27
CA LYS A 26 -14.13 -1.92 -13.06
C LYS A 26 -14.83 -2.45 -11.81
N ALA A 27 -14.07 -2.64 -10.74
CA ALA A 27 -14.58 -3.01 -9.43
C ALA A 27 -13.99 -2.11 -8.33
N MET A 28 -14.66 -2.09 -7.18
CA MET A 28 -14.24 -1.33 -6.00
C MET A 28 -14.11 -2.27 -4.80
N THR A 29 -13.07 -2.08 -3.99
CA THR A 29 -12.87 -2.79 -2.72
C THR A 29 -13.91 -2.36 -1.69
N ILE A 30 -14.63 -3.33 -1.12
CA ILE A 30 -15.75 -3.13 -0.17
C ILE A 30 -15.44 -3.59 1.26
N VAL A 31 -14.28 -4.18 1.48
CA VAL A 31 -13.75 -4.52 2.80
C VAL A 31 -12.72 -3.48 3.23
N PRO A 32 -12.46 -3.27 4.54
CA PRO A 32 -11.47 -2.29 4.99
C PRO A 32 -10.09 -2.51 4.39
N VAL A 33 -9.68 -3.78 4.32
CA VAL A 33 -8.41 -4.25 3.76
C VAL A 33 -8.69 -5.57 3.03
N ALA A 34 -8.18 -5.70 1.82
CA ALA A 34 -8.26 -6.91 1.01
C ALA A 34 -6.86 -7.38 0.63
N ASP A 35 -6.58 -8.66 0.88
CA ASP A 35 -5.30 -9.25 0.49
C ASP A 35 -5.21 -9.47 -1.02
N CYS A 36 -3.99 -9.30 -1.52
CA CYS A 36 -3.61 -9.57 -2.89
C CYS A 36 -2.52 -10.64 -2.91
N TYR A 37 -2.62 -11.54 -3.89
CA TYR A 37 -1.76 -12.71 -4.07
C TYR A 37 -1.14 -12.74 -5.46
N GLU A 38 -0.01 -13.43 -5.63
CA GLU A 38 0.62 -13.60 -6.94
C GLU A 38 -0.12 -14.63 -7.82
N PHE A 39 -0.83 -15.56 -7.19
CA PHE A 39 -1.60 -16.64 -7.81
C PHE A 39 -2.89 -16.89 -7.01
N PRO A 40 -3.94 -17.48 -7.61
CA PRO A 40 -5.16 -17.85 -6.88
C PRO A 40 -4.84 -18.94 -5.85
N LEU A 41 -5.37 -18.83 -4.63
CA LEU A 41 -5.02 -19.76 -3.55
C LEU A 41 -5.62 -21.16 -3.71
N GLN A 42 -6.73 -21.29 -4.45
CA GLN A 42 -7.42 -22.57 -4.68
C GLN A 42 -6.52 -23.62 -5.34
N ASP A 43 -5.55 -23.20 -6.15
CA ASP A 43 -4.77 -24.12 -6.97
C ASP A 43 -3.56 -24.71 -6.23
N ASN A 44 -3.05 -24.02 -5.21
CA ASN A 44 -1.71 -24.30 -4.65
C ASN A 44 -1.61 -24.31 -3.13
N PHE A 45 -2.69 -23.99 -2.41
CA PHE A 45 -2.66 -23.88 -0.95
C PHE A 45 -3.78 -24.68 -0.30
N ASN A 46 -3.37 -25.59 0.59
CA ASN A 46 -4.30 -26.15 1.56
C ASN A 46 -4.69 -25.00 2.50
N VAL A 47 -5.89 -24.44 2.34
CA VAL A 47 -6.35 -23.25 3.07
C VAL A 47 -6.24 -23.44 4.59
N HIS A 48 -6.29 -24.69 5.05
CA HIS A 48 -6.09 -25.09 6.44
C HIS A 48 -4.65 -24.96 6.96
N GLU A 49 -3.64 -24.88 6.08
CA GLU A 49 -2.21 -24.67 6.45
C GLU A 49 -1.81 -23.19 6.44
N TYR A 50 -2.69 -22.29 5.95
CA TYR A 50 -2.44 -20.86 6.03
C TYR A 50 -2.81 -20.39 7.44
N ASP A 51 -1.86 -20.46 8.36
CA ASP A 51 -2.04 -20.01 9.74
C ASP A 51 -2.20 -18.48 9.87
N GLY A 52 -2.26 -17.75 8.76
CA GLY A 52 -2.50 -16.31 8.74
C GLY A 52 -1.29 -15.51 8.25
N PRO A 53 -1.36 -14.18 8.33
CA PRO A 53 -0.32 -13.28 7.85
C PRO A 53 1.02 -13.65 8.47
N GLY A 54 1.95 -14.12 7.64
CA GLY A 54 3.22 -14.72 8.07
C GLY A 54 4.06 -13.78 8.93
N VAL A 55 3.89 -13.88 10.24
CA VAL A 55 4.75 -13.29 11.29
C VAL A 55 5.87 -14.27 11.68
N SER A 56 6.06 -15.34 10.90
CA SER A 56 7.07 -16.37 11.15
C SER A 56 8.46 -15.75 11.36
N GLU A 57 9.04 -15.96 12.55
CA GLU A 57 10.46 -15.71 12.83
C GLU A 57 11.37 -16.59 11.98
N ASP A 58 10.84 -17.72 11.48
CA ASP A 58 11.58 -18.70 10.72
C ASP A 58 11.23 -18.61 9.23
N THR A 59 12.14 -18.02 8.45
CA THR A 59 12.04 -17.87 7.00
C THR A 59 12.04 -19.21 6.24
N LYS A 60 12.19 -20.34 6.95
CA LYS A 60 12.28 -21.68 6.36
C LYS A 60 10.94 -22.29 5.96
N ASN A 61 9.82 -21.79 6.49
CA ASN A 61 8.48 -22.22 6.08
C ASN A 61 7.83 -21.15 5.20
N GLU A 62 8.30 -21.13 3.95
CA GLU A 62 7.92 -20.27 2.83
C GLU A 62 6.45 -20.44 2.39
N LYS A 63 5.49 -19.98 3.19
CA LYS A 63 4.08 -20.11 2.81
C LYS A 63 3.20 -18.89 3.10
N ASN A 64 3.73 -17.67 2.98
CA ASN A 64 2.86 -16.49 2.89
C ASN A 64 2.67 -16.06 1.42
N PRO A 65 1.55 -16.43 0.77
CA PRO A 65 1.27 -16.06 -0.62
C PRO A 65 0.85 -14.59 -0.77
N ARG A 66 0.63 -13.87 0.33
CA ARG A 66 0.27 -12.45 0.29
C ARG A 66 1.44 -11.65 -0.27
N CYS A 67 1.14 -10.85 -1.29
CA CYS A 67 2.12 -9.93 -1.86
C CYS A 67 1.71 -8.47 -1.67
N TYR A 68 0.44 -8.12 -1.51
CA TYR A 68 0.01 -6.72 -1.33
C TYR A 68 -1.34 -6.64 -0.58
N GLN A 69 -1.80 -5.43 -0.26
CA GLN A 69 -3.13 -5.19 0.30
C GLN A 69 -3.79 -3.96 -0.32
N LEU A 70 -5.03 -4.15 -0.79
CA LEU A 70 -5.93 -3.07 -1.20
C LEU A 70 -6.71 -2.53 0.00
N LEU A 71 -7.08 -1.25 -0.06
CA LEU A 71 -7.92 -0.60 0.94
C LEU A 71 -9.34 -0.39 0.42
N PHE A 72 -10.28 -0.20 1.35
CA PHE A 72 -11.63 0.25 1.04
C PHE A 72 -11.64 1.44 0.06
N ASN A 73 -12.62 1.46 -0.84
CA ASN A 73 -12.79 2.43 -1.92
C ASN A 73 -11.71 2.43 -3.03
N GLU A 74 -10.67 1.61 -2.95
CA GLU A 74 -9.74 1.48 -4.07
C GLU A 74 -10.44 0.79 -5.25
N THR A 75 -10.30 1.40 -6.44
CA THR A 75 -10.87 0.89 -7.69
C THR A 75 -9.80 0.14 -8.47
N VAL A 76 -10.19 -0.99 -9.04
CA VAL A 76 -9.34 -1.90 -9.83
C VAL A 76 -10.03 -2.29 -11.13
N ASP A 77 -9.24 -2.75 -12.10
CA ASP A 77 -9.77 -3.36 -13.33
C ASP A 77 -9.69 -4.88 -13.18
N VAL A 78 -10.83 -5.56 -13.13
CA VAL A 78 -10.92 -7.03 -13.15
C VAL A 78 -10.64 -7.50 -14.58
N ILE A 79 -9.64 -8.36 -14.75
CA ILE A 79 -9.16 -8.83 -16.06
C ILE A 79 -9.32 -10.34 -16.26
N GLU A 80 -9.44 -11.11 -15.18
CA GLU A 80 -9.63 -12.56 -15.23
C GLU A 80 -10.39 -13.03 -13.98
N GLN A 81 -11.03 -14.20 -14.05
CA GLN A 81 -11.66 -14.86 -12.91
C GLN A 81 -11.37 -16.37 -12.94
N LYS A 82 -10.99 -16.93 -11.79
CA LYS A 82 -10.85 -18.37 -11.54
C LYS A 82 -11.48 -18.73 -10.21
N GLY A 83 -12.56 -19.49 -10.24
CA GLY A 83 -13.29 -19.89 -9.04
C GLY A 83 -13.75 -18.70 -8.20
N ASP A 84 -13.23 -18.61 -6.97
CA ASP A 84 -13.53 -17.52 -6.02
C ASP A 84 -12.54 -16.36 -6.07
N TYR A 85 -11.59 -16.38 -7.01
CA TYR A 85 -10.56 -15.37 -7.14
C TYR A 85 -10.68 -14.60 -8.47
N LEU A 86 -10.37 -13.31 -8.39
CA LEU A 86 -10.31 -12.40 -9.52
C LEU A 86 -8.85 -11.97 -9.72
N CYS A 87 -8.37 -11.98 -10.95
CA CYS A 87 -7.16 -11.27 -11.31
C CYS A 87 -7.53 -9.82 -11.58
N VAL A 88 -6.90 -8.89 -10.87
CA VAL A 88 -7.18 -7.45 -10.94
C VAL A 88 -5.91 -6.69 -11.26
N ALA A 89 -6.01 -5.68 -12.13
CA ALA A 89 -4.98 -4.70 -12.36
C ALA A 89 -5.17 -3.50 -11.42
N ILE A 90 -4.12 -3.14 -10.68
CA ILE A 90 -4.11 -2.04 -9.72
C ILE A 90 -3.37 -0.84 -10.34
N PRO A 91 -4.04 0.26 -10.71
CA PRO A 91 -3.44 1.32 -11.54
C PRO A 91 -2.37 2.16 -10.83
N HIS A 92 -2.25 2.05 -9.51
CA HIS A 92 -1.31 2.84 -8.69
C HIS A 92 -0.22 1.98 -8.04
N ILE A 93 -0.03 0.74 -8.48
CA ILE A 93 0.99 -0.16 -7.95
C ILE A 93 1.63 -0.93 -9.11
N LEU A 94 2.95 -0.87 -9.16
CA LEU A 94 3.81 -1.48 -10.19
C LEU A 94 4.84 -2.37 -9.50
N TYR A 95 5.11 -3.52 -10.08
CA TYR A 95 6.18 -4.40 -9.62
C TYR A 95 6.96 -5.05 -10.76
N CYS A 96 8.28 -5.16 -10.60
CA CYS A 96 9.12 -6.05 -11.38
C CYS A 96 9.01 -7.47 -10.81
N GLY A 97 8.81 -8.46 -11.70
CA GLY A 97 8.91 -9.88 -11.35
C GLY A 97 10.37 -10.37 -11.30
N ASN A 98 10.56 -11.69 -11.35
CA ASN A 98 11.89 -12.33 -11.33
C ASN A 98 12.75 -12.04 -12.60
N GLY A 99 12.16 -11.48 -13.65
CA GLY A 99 12.86 -10.99 -14.83
C GLY A 99 12.98 -9.46 -14.82
N ARG A 100 14.17 -8.93 -15.13
CA ARG A 100 14.38 -7.48 -15.28
C ARG A 100 13.60 -6.98 -16.50
N GLY A 101 12.67 -6.05 -16.30
CA GLY A 101 12.07 -5.24 -17.37
C GLY A 101 10.54 -5.32 -17.47
N ASP A 102 9.94 -6.44 -17.10
CA ASP A 102 8.49 -6.60 -17.20
C ASP A 102 7.80 -6.03 -15.96
N LEU A 103 7.31 -4.80 -16.09
CA LEU A 103 6.45 -4.17 -15.09
C LEU A 103 5.07 -4.81 -15.12
N LYS A 104 4.64 -5.29 -13.96
CA LYS A 104 3.32 -5.86 -13.71
C LYS A 104 2.55 -5.00 -12.71
N ASN A 105 1.24 -5.06 -12.80
CA ASN A 105 0.33 -4.44 -11.84
C ASN A 105 -0.87 -5.34 -11.52
N SER A 106 -0.80 -6.61 -11.91
CA SER A 106 -1.86 -7.59 -11.73
C SER A 106 -1.65 -8.45 -10.50
N PHE A 107 -2.76 -8.75 -9.82
CA PHE A 107 -2.80 -9.51 -8.57
C PHE A 107 -4.08 -10.33 -8.49
N TRP A 108 -4.05 -11.43 -7.75
CA TRP A 108 -5.24 -12.20 -7.42
C TRP A 108 -5.84 -11.76 -6.09
N ILE A 109 -7.17 -11.63 -6.04
CA ILE A 109 -7.93 -11.20 -4.86
C ILE A 109 -9.21 -12.05 -4.75
N HIS A 110 -9.67 -12.31 -3.54
CA HIS A 110 -10.94 -13.00 -3.33
C HIS A 110 -12.12 -12.14 -3.84
N LYS A 111 -13.01 -12.72 -4.65
CA LYS A 111 -14.12 -11.99 -5.30
C LYS A 111 -15.07 -11.32 -4.31
N GLY A 112 -15.20 -11.86 -3.09
CA GLY A 112 -16.02 -11.28 -2.02
C GLY A 112 -15.48 -9.96 -1.45
N SER A 113 -14.23 -9.60 -1.76
CA SER A 113 -13.60 -8.37 -1.28
C SER A 113 -13.87 -7.15 -2.17
N VAL A 114 -14.42 -7.35 -3.37
CA VAL A 114 -14.72 -6.29 -4.33
C VAL A 114 -16.15 -6.39 -4.86
N ILE A 115 -16.66 -5.29 -5.40
CA ILE A 115 -17.92 -5.26 -6.16
C ILE A 115 -17.73 -4.55 -7.49
N SER A 116 -18.35 -5.08 -8.56
CA SER A 116 -18.41 -4.40 -9.85
C SER A 116 -19.08 -3.03 -9.74
N LEU A 117 -18.48 -2.00 -10.33
CA LEU A 117 -19.09 -0.65 -10.39
C LEU A 117 -20.43 -0.66 -11.13
N LYS A 118 -20.63 -1.57 -12.09
CA LYS A 118 -21.92 -1.75 -12.77
C LYS A 118 -23.00 -2.25 -11.82
N ASN A 119 -22.64 -3.12 -10.87
CA ASN A 119 -23.57 -3.63 -9.87
C ASN A 119 -23.91 -2.55 -8.83
N ILE A 120 -22.96 -1.67 -8.51
CA ILE A 120 -23.21 -0.46 -7.72
C ILE A 120 -24.24 0.43 -8.45
N GLN A 121 -24.00 0.78 -9.72
CA GLN A 121 -24.91 1.65 -10.49
C GLN A 121 -26.34 1.12 -10.58
N LYS A 122 -26.50 -0.19 -10.77
CA LYS A 122 -27.83 -0.83 -10.83
C LYS A 122 -28.63 -0.69 -9.54
N LYS A 123 -27.96 -0.44 -8.42
CA LYS A 123 -28.59 -0.18 -7.12
C LYS A 123 -28.93 1.31 -6.93
N GLU A 124 -28.82 2.12 -7.99
CA GLU A 124 -28.99 3.59 -7.96
C GLU A 124 -27.98 4.29 -7.05
N VAL A 125 -26.89 3.60 -6.73
CA VAL A 125 -25.81 4.06 -5.86
C VAL A 125 -24.91 5.00 -6.68
N LEU A 126 -24.86 6.28 -6.30
CA LEU A 126 -24.16 7.31 -7.07
C LEU A 126 -22.64 7.10 -7.01
N ILE A 127 -22.02 6.81 -8.17
CA ILE A 127 -20.56 6.67 -8.32
C ILE A 127 -19.79 7.90 -7.83
N LYS A 128 -20.43 9.08 -7.80
CA LYS A 128 -19.82 10.34 -7.35
C LYS A 128 -19.30 10.29 -5.90
N TYR A 129 -19.71 9.31 -5.11
CA TYR A 129 -19.26 9.09 -3.74
C TYR A 129 -18.05 8.16 -3.61
N ILE A 130 -17.59 7.59 -4.72
CA ILE A 130 -16.34 6.82 -4.80
C ILE A 130 -15.20 7.80 -5.14
N PRO A 131 -14.11 7.86 -4.35
CA PRO A 131 -12.95 8.66 -4.69
C PRO A 131 -12.40 8.25 -6.07
N GLN A 132 -11.99 9.22 -6.89
CA GLN A 132 -11.33 8.88 -8.15
C GLN A 132 -10.05 8.07 -7.88
N PRO A 133 -9.75 7.06 -8.70
CA PRO A 133 -8.59 6.21 -8.50
C PRO A 133 -7.29 7.03 -8.52
N ILE A 134 -6.31 6.57 -7.75
CA ILE A 134 -4.92 6.98 -7.94
C ILE A 134 -4.46 6.31 -9.24
N ILE A 135 -3.88 7.07 -10.16
CA ILE A 135 -3.39 6.55 -11.45
C ILE A 135 -1.95 7.00 -11.63
N SER A 136 -1.09 6.08 -12.07
CA SER A 136 0.35 6.29 -12.23
C SER A 136 0.75 7.35 -13.27
N SER A 137 -0.13 7.64 -14.23
CA SER A 137 0.10 8.62 -15.29
C SER A 137 0.06 10.07 -14.81
N TYR A 138 -0.46 10.34 -13.60
CA TYR A 138 -0.53 11.70 -13.08
C TYR A 138 0.80 12.11 -12.43
N GLN A 139 1.54 12.97 -13.11
CA GLN A 139 2.71 13.64 -12.51
C GLN A 139 2.35 14.47 -11.27
N ASP A 140 1.10 14.87 -11.12
CA ASP A 140 0.62 15.60 -9.95
C ASP A 140 -0.62 14.95 -9.32
N LEU A 141 -0.39 13.97 -8.44
CA LEU A 141 -1.47 13.40 -7.61
C LEU A 141 -2.26 14.46 -6.84
N ALA A 142 -1.69 15.64 -6.55
CA ALA A 142 -2.38 16.70 -5.81
C ALA A 142 -3.39 17.50 -6.65
N LEU A 143 -3.40 17.36 -7.97
CA LEU A 143 -4.49 17.90 -8.80
C LEU A 143 -5.72 16.99 -8.79
N CYS A 144 -5.55 15.72 -8.44
CA CYS A 144 -6.62 14.75 -8.40
C CYS A 144 -7.17 14.62 -6.98
N ASN A 145 -8.23 15.40 -6.75
CA ASN A 145 -9.36 15.17 -5.83
C ASN A 145 -9.54 16.23 -4.74
N LYS A 146 -9.84 17.46 -5.17
CA LYS A 146 -10.66 18.37 -4.35
C LYS A 146 -11.80 17.56 -3.73
N GLY A 147 -12.05 17.76 -2.44
CA GLY A 147 -13.09 17.08 -1.67
C GLY A 147 -12.93 15.58 -1.47
N VAL A 148 -11.71 15.03 -1.61
CA VAL A 148 -11.35 13.74 -1.02
C VAL A 148 -10.55 13.94 0.26
N VAL A 149 -10.90 13.14 1.28
CA VAL A 149 -10.19 13.01 2.55
C VAL A 149 -9.42 11.70 2.51
N THR A 150 -8.16 11.72 2.96
CA THR A 150 -7.37 10.49 3.14
C THR A 150 -7.00 10.35 4.62
N LEU A 151 -7.17 9.16 5.17
CA LEU A 151 -6.79 8.86 6.55
C LEU A 151 -5.26 8.85 6.71
N THR A 152 -4.75 9.50 7.76
CA THR A 152 -3.34 9.41 8.20
C THR A 152 -3.17 8.46 9.38
N MET A 153 -4.25 8.12 10.09
CA MET A 153 -4.30 7.12 11.16
C MET A 153 -5.53 6.22 10.97
N PRO A 154 -5.58 5.03 11.60
CA PRO A 154 -6.76 4.19 11.54
C PRO A 154 -8.02 4.88 12.08
N PHE A 155 -9.17 4.52 11.54
CA PHE A 155 -10.47 5.08 11.93
C PHE A 155 -11.49 3.97 12.16
N TYR A 156 -12.08 3.94 13.35
CA TYR A 156 -13.26 3.12 13.60
C TYR A 156 -14.50 3.90 13.17
N ASP A 157 -15.25 3.34 12.23
CA ASP A 157 -16.49 3.93 11.76
C ASP A 157 -17.70 3.31 12.50
N PRO A 158 -18.49 4.12 13.22
CA PRO A 158 -19.66 3.61 13.95
C PRO A 158 -20.82 3.21 13.02
N VAL A 159 -20.87 3.67 11.78
CA VAL A 159 -21.96 3.31 10.86
C VAL A 159 -21.79 1.86 10.37
N THR A 160 -20.61 1.55 9.86
CA THR A 160 -20.28 0.24 9.30
C THR A 160 -19.71 -0.74 10.33
N GLN A 161 -19.39 -0.26 11.55
CA GLN A 161 -18.77 -1.02 12.64
C GLN A 161 -17.45 -1.69 12.18
N LYS A 162 -16.63 -0.94 11.44
CA LYS A 162 -15.37 -1.43 10.84
C LYS A 162 -14.20 -0.50 11.14
N HIS A 163 -13.00 -1.06 11.19
CA HIS A 163 -11.73 -0.32 11.27
C HIS A 163 -11.12 -0.12 9.90
N TYR A 164 -11.06 1.13 9.44
CA TYR A 164 -10.43 1.53 8.19
C TYR A 164 -8.96 1.85 8.38
N SER A 165 -8.16 1.47 7.38
CA SER A 165 -6.72 1.66 7.39
C SER A 165 -6.34 3.12 7.18
N ALA A 166 -5.22 3.57 7.75
CA ALA A 166 -4.52 4.73 7.21
C ALA A 166 -4.30 4.56 5.69
N GLY A 167 -4.56 5.61 4.91
CA GLY A 167 -4.60 5.58 3.45
C GLY A 167 -5.96 5.34 2.82
N THR A 168 -6.98 4.92 3.56
CA THR A 168 -8.35 4.86 3.03
C THR A 168 -8.82 6.26 2.65
N ARG A 169 -9.50 6.35 1.50
CA ARG A 169 -9.94 7.60 0.88
C ARG A 169 -11.46 7.68 0.89
N PHE A 170 -12.00 8.87 1.17
CA PHE A 170 -13.44 9.13 1.21
C PHE A 170 -13.78 10.44 0.50
N VAL A 171 -14.98 10.52 -0.08
CA VAL A 171 -15.50 11.76 -0.68
C VAL A 171 -16.21 12.58 0.40
N GLN A 172 -15.90 13.88 0.50
CA GLN A 172 -16.55 14.81 1.42
C GLN A 172 -18.00 15.09 1.03
N VAL A 173 -18.89 15.21 2.01
CA VAL A 173 -20.33 15.45 1.77
C VAL A 173 -20.58 16.80 1.06
N ASN A 174 -19.78 17.81 1.36
CA ASN A 174 -19.99 19.20 0.88
C ASN A 174 -19.70 19.42 -0.62
N GLN A 175 -19.09 18.46 -1.31
CA GLN A 175 -18.75 18.62 -2.73
C GLN A 175 -19.83 18.11 -3.69
N ALA A 176 -20.78 17.30 -3.20
CA ALA A 176 -21.66 16.55 -4.08
C ALA A 176 -22.91 17.30 -4.56
N ASN A 177 -23.26 18.44 -3.93
CA ASN A 177 -24.51 19.19 -4.16
C ASN A 177 -24.30 20.71 -3.97
N SER A 178 -23.63 21.38 -4.90
CA SER A 178 -23.45 22.84 -4.92
C SER A 178 -24.72 23.66 -5.25
N THR A 179 -25.89 23.16 -4.87
CA THR A 179 -27.17 23.90 -4.88
C THR A 179 -27.81 23.99 -3.49
N CYS A 180 -27.31 23.25 -2.49
CA CYS A 180 -27.78 23.38 -1.12
C CYS A 180 -26.95 24.44 -0.38
N ASN A 181 -27.52 25.64 -0.20
CA ASN A 181 -26.97 26.76 0.57
C ASN A 181 -26.84 26.48 2.09
N HIS A 182 -26.93 25.23 2.52
CA HIS A 182 -26.51 24.80 3.84
C HIS A 182 -25.13 24.17 3.73
N ILE A 183 -24.12 25.03 3.78
CA ILE A 183 -22.78 24.63 4.13
C ILE A 183 -22.90 23.99 5.52
N TYR A 184 -22.96 22.67 5.57
CA TYR A 184 -22.70 21.94 6.80
C TYR A 184 -21.22 22.18 7.12
N THR A 185 -20.94 23.32 7.74
CA THR A 185 -19.74 23.54 8.52
C THR A 185 -19.87 22.63 9.73
N CYS A 186 -19.54 21.35 9.52
CA CYS A 186 -19.21 20.48 10.62
C CYS A 186 -18.22 21.23 11.51
N ASN A 187 -18.46 21.15 12.82
CA ASN A 187 -17.65 21.77 13.87
C ASN A 187 -16.15 21.68 13.50
N THR A 188 -15.36 22.71 13.82
CA THR A 188 -13.99 22.94 13.28
C THR A 188 -13.05 21.73 13.34
N HIS A 189 -13.37 20.71 14.13
CA HIS A 189 -12.62 19.50 14.42
C HIS A 189 -12.94 18.27 13.55
N HIS A 190 -14.07 18.20 12.83
CA HIS A 190 -14.49 16.99 12.10
C HIS A 190 -14.77 17.27 10.61
N ILE A 191 -14.82 16.21 9.80
CA ILE A 191 -15.19 16.23 8.37
C ILE A 191 -16.26 15.16 8.11
N LEU A 192 -17.36 15.56 7.47
CA LEU A 192 -18.36 14.61 6.99
C LEU A 192 -17.96 14.02 5.65
N VAL A 193 -18.00 12.69 5.55
CA VAL A 193 -17.65 11.94 4.34
C VAL A 193 -18.69 10.87 4.02
N TRP A 194 -18.79 10.49 2.75
CA TRP A 194 -19.61 9.37 2.30
C TRP A 194 -18.94 8.02 2.55
N ILE A 195 -19.73 7.04 2.99
CA ILE A 195 -19.30 5.68 3.28
C ILE A 195 -20.37 4.68 2.84
N LEU A 196 -19.97 3.57 2.21
CA LEU A 196 -20.90 2.54 1.75
C LEU A 196 -21.15 1.54 2.88
N ASP A 197 -22.37 1.48 3.40
CA ASP A 197 -22.80 0.37 4.24
C ASP A 197 -23.07 -0.86 3.36
N THR A 198 -22.15 -1.82 3.40
CA THR A 198 -22.24 -3.06 2.62
C THR A 198 -23.32 -4.02 3.13
N LYS A 199 -23.84 -3.81 4.35
CA LYS A 199 -24.93 -4.61 4.91
C LYS A 199 -26.27 -4.22 4.28
N ASN A 200 -26.57 -2.92 4.28
CA ASN A 200 -27.83 -2.38 3.74
C ASN A 200 -27.71 -1.93 2.28
N TRP A 201 -26.50 -1.88 1.73
CA TRP A 201 -26.19 -1.40 0.38
C TRP A 201 -26.62 0.05 0.13
N GLN A 202 -26.42 0.92 1.12
CA GLN A 202 -26.75 2.34 1.07
C GLN A 202 -25.52 3.20 1.35
N TRP A 203 -25.46 4.37 0.71
CA TRP A 203 -24.49 5.40 1.07
C TRP A 203 -24.97 6.13 2.31
N GLU A 204 -24.15 6.07 3.34
CA GLU A 204 -24.32 6.82 4.57
C GLU A 204 -23.25 7.91 4.63
N TYR A 205 -23.39 8.81 5.59
CA TYR A 205 -22.32 9.73 5.94
C TYR A 205 -21.79 9.43 7.34
N THR A 206 -20.49 9.60 7.52
CA THR A 206 -19.83 9.47 8.81
C THR A 206 -18.93 10.67 9.07
N SER A 207 -18.64 10.92 10.34
CA SER A 207 -17.84 12.06 10.80
C SER A 207 -16.45 11.59 11.19
N ILE A 208 -15.42 12.10 10.50
CA ILE A 208 -14.03 11.74 10.75
C ILE A 208 -13.30 12.92 11.42
N PRO A 209 -12.54 12.71 12.51
CA PRO A 209 -11.71 13.76 13.10
C PRO A 209 -10.65 14.28 12.12
N LYS A 210 -10.50 15.61 12.02
CA LYS A 210 -9.55 16.25 11.10
C LYS A 210 -8.08 15.92 11.40
N ASN A 211 -7.74 15.71 12.67
CA ASN A 211 -6.37 15.44 13.11
C ASN A 211 -5.83 14.08 12.63
N ILE A 212 -6.70 13.17 12.20
CA ILE A 212 -6.32 11.88 11.61
C ILE A 212 -6.50 11.83 10.09
N CYS A 213 -6.60 13.00 9.46
CA CYS A 213 -6.88 13.14 8.04
C CYS A 213 -5.89 14.10 7.37
N ILE A 214 -5.71 13.91 6.07
CA ILE A 214 -5.18 14.92 5.17
C ILE A 214 -6.23 15.26 4.11
N THR A 215 -6.43 16.56 3.92
CA THR A 215 -7.27 17.12 2.86
C THR A 215 -6.42 17.95 1.93
N TYR A 216 -6.62 17.77 0.62
CA TYR A 216 -5.90 18.52 -0.39
C TYR A 216 -6.65 19.81 -0.72
N CYS A 217 -6.36 20.86 0.04
CA CYS A 217 -7.01 22.18 -0.10
C CYS A 217 -6.26 23.13 -1.05
N GLY A 218 -5.15 22.70 -1.64
CA GLY A 218 -4.30 23.53 -2.50
C GLY A 218 -3.11 22.78 -3.07
N LYS A 219 -2.35 23.44 -3.95
CA LYS A 219 -1.13 22.88 -4.53
C LYS A 219 -0.01 22.92 -3.50
N LYS A 220 0.34 21.77 -2.93
CA LYS A 220 1.61 21.59 -2.20
C LYS A 220 2.75 21.38 -3.19
N THR A 221 3.86 22.04 -2.97
CA THR A 221 5.13 21.75 -3.64
C THR A 221 5.60 20.34 -3.29
N GLN A 222 6.45 19.77 -4.14
CA GLN A 222 7.06 18.47 -3.90
C GLN A 222 7.82 18.42 -2.56
N LYS A 223 8.54 19.50 -2.22
CA LYS A 223 9.27 19.62 -0.95
C LYS A 223 8.33 19.55 0.26
N GLU A 224 7.19 20.24 0.22
CA GLU A 224 6.20 20.18 1.30
C GLU A 224 5.60 18.78 1.45
N ARG A 225 5.33 18.09 0.34
CA ARG A 225 4.84 16.69 0.37
C ARG A 225 5.87 15.74 0.97
N ILE A 226 7.16 15.92 0.67
CA ILE A 226 8.24 15.14 1.30
C ILE A 226 8.31 15.40 2.80
N VAL A 227 8.15 16.66 3.24
CA VAL A 227 8.06 17.00 4.68
C VAL A 227 6.87 16.31 5.34
N ASP A 228 5.69 16.33 4.69
CA ASP A 228 4.51 15.61 5.18
C ASP A 228 4.75 14.11 5.27
N PHE A 229 5.40 13.52 4.27
CA PHE A 229 5.74 12.11 4.21
C PHE A 229 6.64 11.71 5.37
N VAL A 230 7.75 12.43 5.59
CA VAL A 230 8.67 12.16 6.71
C VAL A 230 7.95 12.31 8.05
N ARG A 231 7.13 13.36 8.22
CA ARG A 231 6.35 13.55 9.45
C ARG A 231 5.35 12.42 9.69
N LEU A 232 4.67 11.95 8.65
CA LEU A 232 3.69 10.87 8.74
C LEU A 232 4.36 9.57 9.21
N ILE A 233 5.43 9.14 8.53
CA ILE A 233 6.12 7.90 8.90
C ILE A 233 6.79 8.00 10.27
N ARG A 234 7.29 9.18 10.68
CA ARG A 234 7.80 9.41 12.05
C ARG A 234 6.69 9.26 13.09
N THR A 235 5.50 9.77 12.79
CA THR A 235 4.32 9.58 13.65
C THR A 235 4.01 8.09 13.81
N TRP A 236 4.00 7.34 12.71
CA TRP A 236 3.77 5.89 12.73
C TRP A 236 4.87 5.08 13.44
N ALA A 237 6.14 5.49 13.29
CA ALA A 237 7.28 4.83 13.90
C ALA A 237 7.41 5.10 15.41
N ASN A 238 6.95 6.27 15.87
CA ASN A 238 7.09 6.74 17.25
C ASN A 238 5.74 6.82 17.97
N GLN A 239 4.88 5.81 17.78
CA GLN A 239 3.61 5.72 18.50
C GLN A 239 3.87 5.70 20.02
N THR A 240 3.12 6.52 20.78
CA THR A 240 3.24 6.55 22.25
C THR A 240 2.58 5.35 22.92
N THR A 241 1.62 4.71 22.24
CA THR A 241 0.92 3.53 22.73
C THR A 241 0.92 2.45 21.66
N GLY A 242 1.58 1.33 21.94
CA GLY A 242 1.70 0.20 21.03
C GLY A 242 2.61 0.44 19.83
N PHE A 243 2.51 -0.40 18.79
CA PHE A 243 3.35 -0.36 17.60
C PHE A 243 2.60 -0.82 16.34
N ILE A 244 3.19 -0.53 15.17
CA ILE A 244 2.73 -1.08 13.88
C ILE A 244 3.63 -2.28 13.55
N PRO A 245 3.07 -3.47 13.37
CA PRO A 245 3.85 -4.68 13.11
C PRO A 245 4.40 -4.70 11.68
N TYR A 246 5.53 -5.40 11.52
CA TYR A 246 5.95 -5.84 10.20
C TYR A 246 5.01 -6.95 9.73
N VAL A 247 4.55 -6.88 8.48
CA VAL A 247 3.73 -7.91 7.85
C VAL A 247 4.21 -8.08 6.41
N TRP A 248 4.62 -9.29 6.01
CA TRP A 248 5.04 -9.57 4.64
C TRP A 248 3.89 -9.32 3.65
N GLY A 249 4.14 -8.51 2.61
CA GLY A 249 3.11 -8.05 1.68
C GLY A 249 2.08 -7.11 2.30
N GLY A 250 2.29 -6.67 3.55
CA GLY A 250 1.40 -5.77 4.26
C GLY A 250 1.48 -4.34 3.72
N ALA A 251 0.32 -3.73 3.49
CA ALA A 251 0.21 -2.36 2.97
C ALA A 251 -0.90 -1.56 3.68
N SER A 252 -1.19 -1.90 4.94
CA SER A 252 -2.31 -1.36 5.71
C SER A 252 -1.98 -1.14 7.19
N PHE A 253 -2.72 -0.24 7.84
CA PHE A 253 -2.62 0.08 9.26
C PHE A 253 -4.03 0.38 9.80
N CYS A 254 -4.70 -0.64 10.35
CA CYS A 254 -6.07 -0.56 10.87
C CYS A 254 -6.17 -0.37 12.40
N TYR A 255 -5.11 -0.69 13.13
CA TYR A 255 -5.05 -0.56 14.58
C TYR A 255 -3.60 -0.65 15.05
N THR A 256 -3.34 -0.11 16.23
CA THR A 256 -2.04 -0.20 16.88
C THR A 256 -2.01 -1.44 17.79
N MET A 257 -0.90 -2.19 17.78
CA MET A 257 -0.74 -3.36 18.62
C MET A 257 -0.16 -2.99 19.98
N HIS A 258 -0.83 -3.33 21.07
CA HIS A 258 -0.38 -3.00 22.44
C HIS A 258 0.48 -4.08 23.09
N THR A 259 0.31 -5.33 22.67
CA THR A 259 1.15 -6.44 23.14
C THR A 259 1.81 -7.08 21.94
N LYS A 260 3.03 -7.56 22.12
CA LYS A 260 3.56 -8.63 21.28
C LYS A 260 2.73 -9.86 21.60
N GLN A 261 1.52 -9.96 21.04
CA GLN A 261 0.67 -11.11 21.26
C GLN A 261 1.47 -12.39 20.96
N LYS A 262 1.33 -13.40 21.82
CA LYS A 262 1.98 -14.72 21.65
C LYS A 262 1.52 -15.45 20.38
N HIS A 263 0.48 -14.95 19.70
CA HIS A 263 -0.05 -15.52 18.47
C HIS A 263 0.12 -14.55 17.29
N PRO A 264 1.26 -14.63 16.57
CA PRO A 264 1.49 -14.06 15.23
C PRO A 264 0.27 -14.03 14.27
N TYR A 265 -0.62 -15.00 14.42
CA TYR A 265 -1.68 -15.35 13.48
C TYR A 265 -2.84 -14.35 13.40
N GLN A 266 -2.96 -13.41 14.34
CA GLN A 266 -4.03 -12.39 14.34
C GLN A 266 -3.63 -11.07 13.65
N VAL A 267 -2.37 -10.92 13.24
CA VAL A 267 -1.82 -9.64 12.78
C VAL A 267 -2.12 -9.39 11.30
N TYR A 268 -3.38 -9.10 10.98
CA TYR A 268 -3.84 -8.92 9.60
C TYR A 268 -3.26 -7.67 8.90
N CYS A 269 -3.04 -6.60 9.67
CA CYS A 269 -2.60 -5.30 9.17
C CYS A 269 -1.21 -4.95 9.66
N GLY A 270 -0.42 -4.34 8.79
CA GLY A 270 0.93 -3.87 9.04
C GLY A 270 1.60 -3.51 7.73
N PHE A 271 2.89 -3.20 7.80
CA PHE A 271 3.66 -2.83 6.61
C PHE A 271 4.82 -3.80 6.37
N ASP A 272 5.07 -4.11 5.09
CA ASP A 272 6.42 -4.46 4.66
C ASP A 272 7.24 -3.19 4.35
N CYS A 273 8.55 -3.37 4.10
CA CYS A 273 9.47 -2.24 3.96
C CYS A 273 9.12 -1.30 2.79
N SER A 274 8.71 -1.83 1.64
CA SER A 274 8.42 -1.03 0.45
C SER A 274 6.98 -0.52 0.41
N CYS A 275 6.03 -1.29 0.92
CA CYS A 275 4.63 -0.87 1.03
C CYS A 275 4.42 0.23 2.07
N LEU A 276 5.27 0.31 3.10
CA LEU A 276 5.35 1.48 3.97
C LEU A 276 5.60 2.77 3.16
N VAL A 277 6.63 2.73 2.30
CA VAL A 277 7.03 3.88 1.48
C VAL A 277 5.92 4.26 0.52
N SER A 278 5.38 3.29 -0.23
CA SER A 278 4.33 3.56 -1.21
C SER A 278 3.06 4.11 -0.57
N ARG A 279 2.58 3.50 0.53
CA ARG A 279 1.36 3.93 1.19
C ARG A 279 1.50 5.33 1.79
N ALA A 280 2.58 5.60 2.51
CA ALA A 280 2.81 6.93 3.09
C ALA A 280 3.02 8.00 2.01
N ALA A 281 3.75 7.70 0.94
CA ALA A 281 3.96 8.62 -0.18
C ALA A 281 2.62 8.97 -0.85
N GLN A 282 1.77 7.99 -1.11
CA GLN A 282 0.44 8.19 -1.69
C GLN A 282 -0.48 9.01 -0.77
N ILE A 283 -0.46 8.75 0.55
CA ILE A 283 -1.19 9.57 1.53
C ILE A 283 -0.77 11.04 1.47
N CYS A 284 0.51 11.31 1.22
CA CYS A 284 1.07 12.66 1.12
C CYS A 284 1.07 13.23 -0.31
N GLY A 285 0.47 12.53 -1.27
CA GLY A 285 0.26 13.02 -2.64
C GLY A 285 1.55 13.01 -3.46
N ILE A 286 2.51 12.18 -3.08
CA ILE A 286 3.72 11.90 -3.83
C ILE A 286 3.41 10.74 -4.79
N PRO A 287 3.62 10.91 -6.10
CA PRO A 287 3.36 9.86 -7.08
C PRO A 287 4.39 8.73 -6.96
N TYR A 288 4.17 7.83 -5.99
CA TYR A 288 5.04 6.68 -5.76
C TYR A 288 4.22 5.41 -5.94
N PHE A 289 4.61 4.59 -6.91
CA PHE A 289 3.84 3.42 -7.34
C PHE A 289 4.64 2.13 -7.24
N LEU A 290 5.82 2.14 -6.61
CA LEU A 290 6.74 1.01 -6.63
C LEU A 290 6.42 0.06 -5.48
N LYS A 291 5.96 -1.15 -5.80
CA LYS A 291 5.46 -2.13 -4.83
C LYS A 291 6.57 -2.76 -4.01
N ASN A 292 7.62 -3.26 -4.69
CA ASN A 292 8.68 -4.07 -4.10
C ASN A 292 10.05 -3.41 -4.31
N THR A 293 11.02 -3.85 -3.52
CA THR A 293 12.39 -3.34 -3.56
C THR A 293 13.07 -3.60 -4.91
N ALA A 294 12.78 -4.70 -5.60
CA ALA A 294 13.30 -4.92 -6.95
C ALA A 294 12.87 -3.80 -7.93
N THR A 295 11.62 -3.36 -7.84
CA THR A 295 11.06 -2.29 -8.68
C THR A 295 11.69 -0.95 -8.39
N ILE A 296 11.98 -0.66 -7.12
CA ILE A 296 12.73 0.54 -6.70
C ILE A 296 14.06 0.60 -7.44
N GLY A 297 14.84 -0.49 -7.40
CA GLY A 297 16.15 -0.56 -8.05
C GLY A 297 16.09 -0.52 -9.59
N CYS A 298 14.96 -0.92 -10.19
CA CYS A 298 14.76 -0.87 -11.63
C CYS A 298 14.30 0.50 -12.16
N ILE A 299 13.49 1.23 -11.38
CA ILE A 299 12.77 2.42 -11.86
C ILE A 299 13.36 3.73 -11.33
N LEU A 300 13.80 3.77 -10.07
CA LEU A 300 14.34 5.01 -9.53
C LEU A 300 15.75 5.24 -10.03
N THR A 301 16.08 6.51 -10.28
CA THR A 301 17.45 6.92 -10.56
C THR A 301 18.19 7.07 -9.23
N PRO A 302 19.32 6.36 -9.02
CA PRO A 302 20.13 6.55 -7.84
C PRO A 302 20.57 8.01 -7.71
N LEU A 303 20.73 8.49 -6.48
CA LEU A 303 21.39 9.77 -6.26
C LEU A 303 22.77 9.74 -6.93
N ARG A 304 23.18 10.89 -7.44
CA ARG A 304 24.55 11.08 -7.90
C ARG A 304 25.48 11.25 -6.71
N PHE A 305 26.76 10.94 -6.89
CA PHE A 305 27.76 11.05 -5.83
C PHE A 305 27.98 12.47 -5.29
N ASP A 306 27.68 13.49 -6.10
CA ASP A 306 27.74 14.91 -5.74
C ASP A 306 26.49 15.39 -5.00
N GLN A 307 25.39 14.64 -5.04
CA GLN A 307 24.16 14.99 -4.33
C GLN A 307 24.29 14.66 -2.84
N LYS A 308 23.78 15.57 -2.01
CA LYS A 308 23.68 15.35 -0.55
C LYS A 308 22.45 14.51 -0.24
N ILE A 309 22.60 13.55 0.67
CA ILE A 309 21.51 12.80 1.28
C ILE A 309 20.66 13.77 2.11
N LYS A 310 19.33 13.63 2.05
CA LYS A 310 18.35 14.49 2.74
C LYS A 310 17.24 13.64 3.36
N SER A 311 16.54 14.23 4.33
CA SER A 311 15.30 13.62 4.85
C SER A 311 14.29 13.38 3.74
N GLY A 312 13.73 12.17 3.72
CA GLY A 312 12.84 11.66 2.69
C GLY A 312 13.51 10.78 1.64
N ASP A 313 14.84 10.84 1.50
CA ASP A 313 15.57 9.94 0.60
C ASP A 313 15.45 8.48 1.08
N LEU A 314 15.66 7.54 0.16
CA LEU A 314 15.57 6.10 0.40
C LEU A 314 16.97 5.49 0.41
N LEU A 315 17.30 4.78 1.49
CA LEU A 315 18.42 3.85 1.53
C LEU A 315 17.92 2.48 1.10
N TRP A 316 18.52 1.91 0.05
CA TRP A 316 18.00 0.71 -0.60
C TRP A 316 19.08 -0.32 -0.89
N TRP A 317 18.70 -1.60 -0.78
CA TRP A 317 19.37 -2.72 -1.41
C TRP A 317 18.34 -3.77 -1.81
N PHE A 318 18.77 -4.76 -2.60
CA PHE A 318 17.86 -5.83 -3.01
C PHE A 318 17.30 -6.57 -1.77
N GLY A 319 15.98 -6.54 -1.59
CA GLY A 319 15.29 -7.15 -0.47
C GLY A 319 14.92 -6.21 0.69
N HIS A 320 15.42 -4.96 0.75
CA HIS A 320 15.03 -4.02 1.80
C HIS A 320 15.13 -2.55 1.40
N VAL A 321 14.29 -1.70 2.01
CA VAL A 321 14.36 -0.24 1.86
C VAL A 321 14.11 0.44 3.21
N MET A 322 14.79 1.57 3.44
CA MET A 322 14.66 2.42 4.62
C MET A 322 14.50 3.87 4.18
N VAL A 323 13.80 4.67 4.98
CA VAL A 323 13.63 6.11 4.75
C VAL A 323 14.58 6.90 5.65
N VAL A 324 15.30 7.87 5.08
CA VAL A 324 16.07 8.85 5.84
C VAL A 324 15.12 9.78 6.57
N SER A 325 14.98 9.62 7.88
CA SER A 325 14.04 10.44 8.66
C SER A 325 14.67 11.74 9.14
N SER A 326 15.90 11.69 9.63
CA SER A 326 16.69 12.86 10.04
C SER A 326 18.17 12.65 9.74
N VAL A 327 18.74 13.49 8.85
CA VAL A 327 20.18 13.48 8.57
C VAL A 327 20.98 14.01 9.76
N GLU A 328 20.47 15.05 10.41
CA GLU A 328 21.08 15.68 11.58
C GLU A 328 21.22 14.71 12.75
N ASP A 329 20.15 13.96 13.03
CA ASP A 329 20.11 12.99 14.14
C ASP A 329 20.62 11.60 13.75
N ASN A 330 21.01 11.40 12.48
CA ASN A 330 21.44 10.11 11.94
C ASN A 330 20.40 9.00 12.12
N LEU A 331 19.12 9.31 11.86
CA LEU A 331 17.98 8.42 12.05
C LEU A 331 17.45 7.87 10.71
N LEU A 332 17.01 6.61 10.74
CA LEU A 332 16.30 5.91 9.66
C LEU A 332 14.95 5.38 10.16
N ILE A 333 13.99 5.25 9.25
CA ILE A 333 12.72 4.55 9.50
C ILE A 333 12.58 3.37 8.55
N HIS A 334 12.13 2.23 9.06
CA HIS A 334 11.72 1.10 8.23
C HIS A 334 10.72 0.19 8.96
N ALA A 335 10.03 -0.66 8.20
CA ALA A 335 9.37 -1.84 8.73
C ALA A 335 10.34 -3.03 8.62
N ARG A 336 10.70 -3.65 9.75
CA ARG A 336 11.74 -4.69 9.80
C ARG A 336 11.17 -6.03 10.28
N GLY A 337 11.50 -7.10 9.55
CA GLY A 337 11.02 -8.46 9.83
C GLY A 337 11.49 -9.04 11.17
N TYR A 338 10.78 -10.07 11.63
CA TYR A 338 10.96 -10.68 12.95
C TYR A 338 12.31 -11.40 13.12
N GLY A 339 12.87 -11.98 12.04
CA GLY A 339 14.20 -12.61 12.07
C GLY A 339 15.35 -11.67 12.47
N SER A 340 15.13 -10.35 12.49
CA SER A 340 16.08 -9.36 13.01
C SER A 340 15.89 -9.00 14.49
N GLY A 341 14.89 -9.58 15.15
CA GLY A 341 14.49 -9.29 16.54
C GLY A 341 13.56 -8.09 16.72
N TYR A 342 13.20 -7.39 15.64
CA TYR A 342 12.34 -6.19 15.70
C TYR A 342 10.86 -6.54 15.48
N GLY A 343 10.49 -6.92 14.24
CA GLY A 343 9.11 -7.29 13.89
C GLY A 343 8.15 -6.10 13.80
N ILE A 344 8.65 -4.87 13.66
CA ILE A 344 7.86 -3.64 13.78
C ILE A 344 8.32 -2.57 12.79
N LEU A 345 7.48 -1.55 12.61
CA LEU A 345 7.85 -0.23 12.13
C LEU A 345 8.44 0.58 13.27
N HIS A 346 9.63 1.15 13.08
CA HIS A 346 10.32 1.96 14.09
C HIS A 346 11.29 2.96 13.45
N GLU A 347 11.71 3.93 14.25
CA GLU A 347 12.78 4.89 13.94
C GLU A 347 14.04 4.47 14.72
N THR A 348 15.20 4.42 14.06
CA THR A 348 16.42 3.86 14.65
C THR A 348 17.66 4.62 14.21
N PRO A 349 18.62 4.90 15.11
CA PRO A 349 19.91 5.46 14.77
C PRO A 349 20.74 4.57 13.83
N LEU A 350 21.52 5.17 12.93
CA LEU A 350 22.41 4.44 12.01
C LEU A 350 23.33 3.45 12.73
N LYS A 351 23.90 3.84 13.87
CA LYS A 351 24.80 3.02 14.69
C LYS A 351 24.16 1.74 15.24
N GLU A 352 22.84 1.69 15.35
CA GLU A 352 22.08 0.52 15.80
C GLU A 352 21.66 -0.37 14.62
N VAL A 353 21.65 0.18 13.40
CA VAL A 353 21.31 -0.56 12.17
C VAL A 353 22.56 -1.16 11.52
N PHE A 354 23.69 -0.46 11.54
CA PHE A 354 24.89 -0.82 10.80
C PHE A 354 26.15 -0.79 11.68
N LYS A 355 26.97 -1.83 11.56
CA LYS A 355 28.26 -1.92 12.24
C LYS A 355 29.27 -0.93 11.66
N ASP A 356 29.88 -0.12 12.52
CA ASP A 356 30.91 0.88 12.20
C ASP A 356 30.40 2.04 11.31
N VAL A 357 29.11 2.34 11.36
CA VAL A 357 28.49 3.50 10.69
C VAL A 357 27.72 4.28 11.75
N VAL A 358 28.22 5.45 12.12
CA VAL A 358 27.59 6.30 13.15
C VAL A 358 26.78 7.42 12.51
N THR A 359 27.28 7.94 11.38
CA THR A 359 26.73 9.12 10.70
C THR A 359 26.36 8.84 9.25
N TYR A 360 25.56 9.74 8.65
CA TYR A 360 25.30 9.70 7.22
C TYR A 360 26.56 9.96 6.38
N ASP A 361 27.56 10.65 6.91
CA ASP A 361 28.85 10.81 6.25
C ASP A 361 29.61 9.47 6.19
N ASP A 362 29.60 8.67 7.26
CA ASP A 362 30.19 7.31 7.26
C ASP A 362 29.49 6.42 6.22
N LEU A 363 28.16 6.50 6.16
CA LEU A 363 27.35 5.73 5.24
C LEU A 363 27.59 6.16 3.78
N ARG A 364 27.70 7.47 3.53
CA ARG A 364 28.05 8.04 2.23
C ARG A 364 29.45 7.63 1.80
N MET A 365 30.42 7.68 2.70
CA MET A 365 31.79 7.23 2.42
C MET A 365 31.81 5.74 2.06
N SER A 366 31.06 4.92 2.78
CA SER A 366 30.91 3.50 2.47
C SER A 366 30.31 3.28 1.08
N TRP A 367 29.30 4.07 0.69
CA TRP A 367 28.69 4.00 -0.63
C TRP A 367 29.65 4.42 -1.75
N LEU A 368 30.35 5.55 -1.58
CA LEU A 368 31.34 6.05 -2.54
C LEU A 368 32.50 5.08 -2.75
N GLN A 369 32.96 4.45 -1.68
CA GLN A 369 34.05 3.48 -1.70
C GLN A 369 33.61 2.06 -2.04
N ARG A 370 32.30 1.83 -2.26
CA ARG A 370 31.70 0.50 -2.42
C ARG A 370 32.07 -0.47 -1.29
N LYS A 371 32.22 0.06 -0.07
CA LYS A 371 32.46 -0.73 1.14
C LYS A 371 31.16 -1.41 1.55
N PRO A 372 31.14 -2.75 1.75
CA PRO A 372 29.94 -3.45 2.17
C PRO A 372 29.41 -2.97 3.53
N LEU A 373 28.10 -2.88 3.69
CA LEU A 373 27.47 -2.64 4.98
C LEU A 373 27.30 -3.94 5.75
N ARG A 374 27.46 -3.89 7.06
CA ARG A 374 27.17 -5.02 7.96
C ARG A 374 25.98 -4.64 8.83
N VAL A 375 24.84 -5.29 8.61
CA VAL A 375 23.58 -4.98 9.27
C VAL A 375 23.52 -5.67 10.62
N LEU A 376 23.15 -4.92 11.66
CA LEU A 376 23.00 -5.40 13.02
C LEU A 376 21.56 -5.82 13.31
N ASN A 377 21.35 -6.91 14.02
CA ASN A 377 20.05 -7.27 14.60
C ASN A 377 19.80 -6.51 15.92
N LYS A 378 18.65 -6.73 16.54
CA LYS A 378 18.27 -6.05 17.80
C LYS A 378 19.25 -6.30 18.96
N GLN A 379 19.98 -7.41 18.94
CA GLN A 379 21.00 -7.76 19.93
C GLN A 379 22.39 -7.17 19.62
N GLY A 380 22.53 -6.41 18.53
CA GLY A 380 23.81 -5.83 18.10
C GLY A 380 24.73 -6.81 17.36
N ASN A 381 24.24 -7.99 16.99
CA ASN A 381 25.01 -8.98 16.21
C ASN A 381 24.85 -8.73 14.71
N VAL A 382 25.92 -8.94 13.94
CA VAL A 382 25.86 -8.84 12.47
C VAL A 382 25.01 -9.99 11.93
N CYS A 383 23.88 -9.67 11.30
CA CYS A 383 22.95 -10.65 10.73
C CYS A 383 22.95 -10.68 9.20
N ALA A 384 23.51 -9.66 8.54
CA ALA A 384 23.64 -9.62 7.09
C ALA A 384 24.84 -8.77 6.66
N LYS A 385 25.37 -9.08 5.47
CA LYS A 385 26.36 -8.28 4.75
C LYS A 385 25.76 -7.83 3.42
N ILE A 386 25.77 -6.53 3.15
CA ILE A 386 25.18 -5.92 1.96
C ILE A 386 26.30 -5.34 1.11
N ASP A 387 26.62 -6.01 0.00
CA ASP A 387 27.72 -5.59 -0.88
C ASP A 387 27.32 -4.43 -1.80
N ILE A 388 26.04 -4.35 -2.19
CA ILE A 388 25.52 -3.30 -3.08
C ILE A 388 24.31 -2.65 -2.43
N PHE A 389 24.39 -1.35 -2.26
CA PHE A 389 23.31 -0.49 -1.80
C PHE A 389 23.37 0.85 -2.52
N ASN A 390 22.24 1.55 -2.59
CA ASN A 390 22.12 2.85 -3.23
C ASN A 390 21.24 3.78 -2.40
N PHE A 391 21.39 5.08 -2.65
CA PHE A 391 20.41 6.08 -2.25
C PHE A 391 19.54 6.47 -3.42
N TYR A 392 18.26 6.68 -3.18
CA TYR A 392 17.32 7.20 -4.17
C TYR A 392 16.59 8.41 -3.62
N SER A 393 16.31 9.39 -4.49
CA SER A 393 15.28 10.39 -4.19
C SER A 393 13.92 9.70 -4.21
N LEU A 394 13.01 10.10 -3.33
CA LEU A 394 11.63 9.59 -3.28
C LEU A 394 10.83 9.90 -4.56
N THR A 395 11.32 10.84 -5.37
CA THR A 395 10.62 11.36 -6.54
C THR A 395 11.41 11.08 -7.82
N TYR A 396 10.71 10.67 -8.87
CA TYR A 396 11.24 10.50 -10.22
C TYR A 396 11.50 11.83 -10.94
#